data_AF-A0A840U920-F1
#
_entry.id   AF-A0A840U920-F1
#
_cell.length_a   1.000
_cell.length_b   1.000
_cell.length_c   1.000
_cell.angle_alpha   90.00
_cell.angle_beta   90.00
_cell.angle_gamma   90.00
#
_symmetry.space_group_name_H-M   'P 1'
#
loop_
_entity.id
_entity.type
_entity.pdbx_description
1 polymer ?
#
loop_
_entity_poly.entity_id
_entity_poly.type
_entity_poly.pdbx_seq_one_letter_code
_entity_poly.pdbx_strand_id
1 'polypeptide(L)'
;MFYRLITLVGGLVFVAALFGLIWLFCRKFLERQGVTDQLPDRATVLATWTFAGVAVGLVFAVFGAFVLGPWAFYRTLRGHDVDISDAAAIGWGLAIVVLALGITGAGFFGFLMAVGAY
;
A
#
# COMPACT_ATOMS: atom_id res chain seq x y z
N MET A 1 3.54 -29.16 11.57
CA MET A 1 3.49 -28.87 10.12
C MET A 1 2.26 -28.05 9.73
N PHE A 2 1.03 -28.45 10.12
CA PHE A 2 -0.21 -27.76 9.74
C PHE A 2 -0.28 -26.27 10.18
N TYR A 3 0.21 -25.94 11.38
CA TYR A 3 0.24 -24.55 11.87
C TYR A 3 1.10 -23.63 10.97
N ARG A 4 2.25 -24.12 10.48
CA ARG A 4 3.13 -23.36 9.58
C ARG A 4 2.45 -23.03 8.26
N LEU A 5 1.65 -23.96 7.73
CA LEU A 5 0.89 -23.77 6.50
C LEU A 5 -0.18 -22.68 6.70
N ILE A 6 -0.91 -22.73 7.83
CA ILE A 6 -1.91 -21.71 8.18
C ILE A 6 -1.28 -20.32 8.31
N THR A 7 -0.13 -20.22 8.98
CA THR A 7 0.58 -18.93 9.11
C THR A 7 1.08 -18.41 7.76
N LEU A 8 1.57 -19.28 6.88
CA LEU A 8 2.00 -18.91 5.53
C LEU A 8 0.84 -18.41 4.67
N VAL A 9 -0.27 -19.15 4.66
CA VAL A 9 -1.49 -18.77 3.93
C VAL A 9 -2.06 -17.48 4.49
N GLY A 10 -2.14 -17.34 5.82
CA GLY A 10 -2.57 -16.11 6.48
C GLY A 10 -1.70 -14.93 6.07
N GLY A 11 -0.38 -15.06 6.16
CA GLY A 11 0.56 -14.02 5.73
C GLY A 11 0.37 -13.62 4.26
N LEU A 12 0.21 -14.60 3.36
CA LEU A 12 -0.04 -14.35 1.94
C LEU A 12 -1.36 -13.60 1.71
N VAL A 13 -2.42 -13.95 2.44
CA VAL A 13 -3.70 -13.24 2.41
C VAL A 13 -3.55 -11.79 2.86
N PHE A 14 -2.78 -11.52 3.91
CA PHE A 14 -2.52 -10.14 4.37
C PHE A 14 -1.69 -9.34 3.37
N VAL A 15 -0.74 -9.97 2.67
CA VAL A 15 0.01 -9.32 1.59
C VAL A 15 -0.92 -8.94 0.42
N ALA A 16 -1.80 -9.86 0.00
CA ALA A 16 -2.79 -9.58 -1.03
C ALA A 16 -3.77 -8.48 -0.60
N ALA A 17 -4.20 -8.49 0.66
CA ALA A 17 -5.06 -7.46 1.24
C ALA A 17 -4.37 -6.09 1.30
N LEU A 18 -3.08 -6.05 1.66
CA LEU A 18 -2.29 -4.82 1.66
C LEU A 18 -2.20 -4.21 0.25
N PHE A 19 -1.89 -5.03 -0.75
CA PHE A 19 -1.87 -4.58 -2.14
C PHE A 19 -3.24 -4.05 -2.58
N GLY A 20 -4.32 -4.78 -2.26
CA GLY A 20 -5.69 -4.37 -2.56
C GLY A 20 -6.09 -3.05 -1.90
N LEU A 21 -5.66 -2.82 -0.65
CA LEU A 21 -5.89 -1.55 0.06
C LEU A 21 -5.13 -0.40 -0.59
N ILE A 22 -3.84 -0.58 -0.89
CA ILE A 22 -3.04 0.44 -1.59
C ILE A 22 -3.68 0.76 -2.93
N TRP A 23 -4.11 -0.25 -3.69
CA TRP A 23 -4.82 -0.07 -4.95
C TRP A 23 -6.11 0.73 -4.80
N LEU A 24 -6.95 0.37 -3.84
CA LEU A 24 -8.21 1.07 -3.58
C LEU A 24 -7.98 2.54 -3.23
N PHE A 25 -6.97 2.83 -2.40
CA PHE A 25 -6.63 4.20 -2.06
C PHE A 25 -6.03 4.98 -3.22
N CYS A 26 -5.15 4.37 -4.03
CA CYS A 26 -4.61 4.99 -5.24
C CYS A 26 -5.73 5.31 -6.23
N ARG A 27 -6.67 4.39 -6.42
CA ARG A 27 -7.84 4.60 -7.28
C ARG A 27 -8.70 5.76 -6.78
N LYS A 28 -9.08 5.75 -5.49
CA LYS A 28 -9.87 6.85 -4.90
C LYS A 28 -9.15 8.19 -4.96
N PHE A 29 -7.83 8.17 -4.81
CA PHE A 29 -7.01 9.36 -4.97
C PHE A 29 -7.11 9.90 -6.39
N LEU A 30 -6.91 9.07 -7.41
CA LEU A 30 -7.01 9.48 -8.82
C LEU A 30 -8.42 9.97 -9.17
N GLU A 31 -9.47 9.29 -8.69
CA GLU A 31 -10.86 9.72 -8.84
C GLU A 31 -11.10 11.11 -8.24
N ARG A 32 -10.51 11.40 -7.06
CA ARG A 32 -10.61 12.73 -6.42
C ARG A 32 -9.87 13.83 -7.18
N GLN A 33 -8.83 13.47 -7.94
CA GLN A 33 -8.10 14.42 -8.78
C GLN A 33 -8.73 14.59 -10.16
N GLY A 34 -9.92 14.04 -10.39
CA GLY A 34 -10.65 14.19 -11.65
C GLY A 34 -10.13 13.31 -12.80
N VAL A 35 -9.24 12.35 -12.51
CA VAL A 35 -8.78 11.38 -13.51
C VAL A 35 -9.91 10.39 -13.74
N THR A 36 -10.50 10.40 -14.94
CA THR A 36 -11.56 9.46 -15.34
C THR A 36 -11.09 8.46 -16.40
N ASP A 37 -10.08 8.82 -17.20
CA ASP A 37 -9.52 7.97 -18.23
C ASP A 37 -8.58 6.90 -17.68
N GLN A 38 -8.82 5.65 -18.09
CA GLN A 38 -7.97 4.49 -17.75
C GLN A 38 -7.69 4.36 -16.24
N LEU A 39 -8.64 4.82 -15.41
CA LEU A 39 -8.59 4.79 -13.95
C LEU A 39 -8.06 3.47 -13.36
N PRO A 40 -8.62 2.30 -13.72
CA PRO A 40 -8.14 1.03 -13.16
C PRO A 40 -6.69 0.72 -13.55
N ASP A 41 -6.27 1.04 -14.76
CA ASP A 41 -4.91 0.77 -15.23
C ASP A 41 -3.91 1.70 -14.54
N ARG A 42 -4.19 3.00 -14.52
CA ARG A 42 -3.36 4.01 -13.82
C ARG A 42 -3.26 3.73 -12.32
N ALA A 43 -4.37 3.35 -11.69
CA ALA A 43 -4.39 2.96 -10.28
C ALA A 43 -3.54 1.71 -10.05
N THR A 44 -3.59 0.73 -10.96
CA THR A 44 -2.78 -0.50 -10.87
C THR A 44 -1.30 -0.21 -10.98
N VAL A 45 -0.89 0.63 -11.94
CA VAL A 45 0.51 1.08 -12.07
C VAL A 45 0.97 1.80 -10.80
N LEU A 46 0.18 2.77 -10.33
CA LEU A 46 0.49 3.56 -9.14
C LEU A 46 0.60 2.67 -7.89
N ALA A 47 -0.33 1.74 -7.71
CA ALA A 47 -0.35 0.81 -6.59
C ALA A 47 0.82 -0.18 -6.65
N THR A 48 1.18 -0.68 -7.83
CA THR A 48 2.29 -1.63 -8.01
C THR A 48 3.62 -1.01 -7.59
N TRP A 49 3.91 0.20 -8.04
CA TRP A 49 5.13 0.90 -7.65
C TRP A 49 5.14 1.30 -6.18
N THR A 50 4.00 1.74 -5.65
CA THR A 50 3.87 2.08 -4.22
C THR A 50 4.08 0.84 -3.35
N PHE A 51 3.44 -0.28 -3.69
CA PHE A 51 3.61 -1.55 -2.99
C PHE A 51 5.03 -2.07 -3.09
N ALA A 52 5.69 -1.97 -4.25
CA ALA A 52 7.09 -2.33 -4.41
C ALA A 52 7.98 -1.47 -3.49
N GLY A 53 7.74 -0.16 -3.43
CA GLY A 53 8.43 0.75 -2.50
C GLY A 53 8.23 0.36 -1.02
N VAL A 54 7.00 0.01 -0.63
CA VAL A 54 6.68 -0.49 0.71
C VAL A 54 7.39 -1.80 1.01
N ALA A 55 7.34 -2.78 0.09
CA ALA A 55 7.95 -4.09 0.24
C ALA A 55 9.47 -4.01 0.35
N VAL A 56 10.13 -3.28 -0.55
CA VAL A 56 11.58 -3.05 -0.49
C VAL A 56 11.93 -2.30 0.79
N GLY A 57 11.15 -1.27 1.15
CA GLY A 57 11.33 -0.52 2.39
C GLY A 57 11.33 -1.42 3.61
N LEU A 58 10.29 -2.26 3.76
CA LEU A 58 10.15 -3.22 4.86
C LEU A 58 11.35 -4.16 5.00
N VAL A 59 11.97 -4.60 3.89
CA VAL A 59 13.15 -5.47 3.91
C VAL A 59 14.38 -4.77 4.48
N PHE A 60 14.59 -3.49 4.17
CA PHE A 60 15.75 -2.73 4.65
C PHE A 60 15.60 -2.24 6.09
N ALA A 61 14.42 -1.71 6.43
CA ALA A 61 14.03 -1.32 7.78
C ALA A 61 12.53 -1.05 7.78
N VAL A 62 11.79 -1.39 8.84
CA VAL A 62 10.34 -1.09 8.92
C VAL A 62 10.04 0.38 8.59
N PHE A 63 10.92 1.31 9.01
CA PHE A 63 10.84 2.73 8.66
C PHE A 63 11.03 3.04 7.17
N GLY A 64 11.81 2.22 6.45
CA GLY A 64 12.05 2.35 5.02
C GLY A 64 10.77 2.30 4.19
N ALA A 65 9.74 1.57 4.63
CA ALA A 65 8.45 1.52 3.94
C ALA A 65 7.74 2.88 3.91
N PHE A 66 7.89 3.69 4.97
CA PHE A 66 7.28 5.02 5.08
C PHE A 66 8.05 6.10 4.29
N VAL A 67 9.24 5.79 3.79
CA VAL A 67 10.02 6.67 2.92
C VAL A 67 9.91 6.22 1.47
N LEU A 68 10.23 4.96 1.20
CA LEU A 68 10.27 4.41 -0.16
C LEU A 68 8.88 4.23 -0.76
N GLY A 69 7.86 3.87 0.04
CA GLY A 69 6.47 3.78 -0.43
C GLY A 69 5.95 5.12 -0.96
N PRO A 70 5.96 6.19 -0.16
CA PRO A 70 5.50 7.52 -0.60
C PRO A 70 6.35 8.11 -1.71
N TRP A 71 7.67 7.87 -1.70
CA TRP A 71 8.55 8.30 -2.77
C TRP A 71 8.25 7.60 -4.10
N ALA A 72 8.01 6.29 -4.08
CA ALA A 72 7.62 5.53 -5.27
C ALA A 72 6.26 5.98 -5.81
N PHE A 73 5.29 6.22 -4.91
CA PHE A 73 3.99 6.81 -5.27
C PHE A 73 4.18 8.16 -5.98
N TYR A 74 4.94 9.06 -5.37
CA TYR A 74 5.21 10.40 -5.92
C TYR A 74 5.84 10.35 -7.31
N ARG A 75 6.88 9.52 -7.47
CA ARG A 75 7.59 9.38 -8.75
C ARG A 75 6.68 8.86 -9.85
N THR A 76 5.84 7.87 -9.55
CA THR A 76 4.90 7.30 -10.51
C THR A 76 3.76 8.28 -10.81
N LEU A 77 3.31 9.06 -9.81
CA LEU A 77 2.28 10.06 -9.99
C LEU A 77 2.71 11.20 -10.91
N ARG A 78 3.98 11.64 -10.84
CA ARG A 78 4.53 12.62 -11.77
C ARG A 78 4.48 12.18 -13.24
N GLY A 79 4.36 10.88 -13.52
CA GLY A 79 4.15 10.36 -14.86
C GLY A 79 2.70 10.38 -15.34
N HIS A 80 1.74 10.83 -14.50
CA HIS A 80 0.30 10.84 -14.81
C HIS A 80 -0.27 12.25 -15.03
N ASP A 81 0.57 13.30 -15.14
CA ASP A 81 0.18 14.70 -15.40
C ASP A 81 -0.97 15.21 -14.51
N VAL A 82 -0.92 14.88 -13.21
CA VAL A 82 -1.91 15.34 -12.24
C VAL A 82 -1.46 16.68 -11.65
N ASP A 83 -2.30 17.72 -11.76
CA ASP A 83 -2.01 19.07 -11.26
C ASP A 83 -2.16 19.18 -9.74
N ILE A 84 -1.13 18.72 -9.02
CA ILE A 84 -1.02 18.88 -7.57
C ILE A 84 0.38 19.35 -7.16
N SER A 85 0.48 20.02 -6.02
CA SER A 85 1.79 20.39 -5.48
C SER A 85 2.60 19.17 -5.05
N ASP A 86 3.93 19.27 -5.13
CA ASP A 86 4.85 18.20 -4.73
C ASP A 86 4.65 17.77 -3.28
N ALA A 87 4.43 18.74 -2.38
CA ALA A 87 4.17 18.47 -0.98
C ALA A 87 2.85 17.70 -0.76
N ALA A 88 1.79 18.04 -1.52
CA ALA A 88 0.53 17.30 -1.46
C ALA A 88 0.70 15.87 -1.99
N ALA A 89 1.44 15.68 -3.08
CA ALA A 89 1.70 14.36 -3.66
C ALA A 89 2.42 13.42 -2.67
N ILE A 90 3.47 13.91 -2.02
CA ILE A 90 4.20 13.16 -0.99
C ILE A 90 3.29 12.89 0.22
N GLY A 91 2.52 13.89 0.66
CA GLY A 91 1.58 13.76 1.78
C GLY A 91 0.51 12.69 1.52
N TRP A 92 -0.05 12.65 0.31
CA TRP A 92 -0.99 11.61 -0.11
C TRP A 92 -0.33 10.23 -0.16
N GLY A 93 0.86 10.12 -0.73
CA GLY A 93 1.62 8.86 -0.73
C GLY A 93 1.84 8.33 0.69
N LEU A 94 2.21 9.21 1.63
CA LEU A 94 2.40 8.87 3.04
C LEU A 94 1.10 8.46 3.70
N ALA A 95 0.01 9.21 3.50
CA ALA A 95 -1.30 8.87 4.05
C ALA A 95 -1.78 7.49 3.56
N ILE A 96 -1.62 7.18 2.28
CA ILE A 96 -1.98 5.89 1.69
C ILE A 96 -1.18 4.76 2.34
N VAL A 97 0.13 4.92 2.45
CA VAL A 97 1.01 3.90 3.04
C VAL A 97 0.70 3.68 4.52
N VAL A 98 0.53 4.75 5.29
CA VAL A 98 0.19 4.68 6.72
C VAL A 98 -1.17 4.01 6.94
N LEU A 99 -2.19 4.40 6.17
CA LEU A 99 -3.53 3.81 6.30
C LEU A 99 -3.52 2.33 5.89
N ALA A 100 -2.87 1.98 4.77
CA ALA A 100 -2.82 0.61 4.30
C ALA A 100 -2.07 -0.30 5.27
N LEU A 101 -0.86 0.11 5.70
CA LEU A 101 -0.08 -0.65 6.68
C LEU A 101 -0.77 -0.71 8.05
N GLY A 102 -1.41 0.38 8.48
CA GLY A 102 -2.15 0.43 9.74
C GLY A 102 -3.32 -0.54 9.75
N ILE A 103 -4.14 -0.56 8.68
CA ILE A 103 -5.27 -1.48 8.57
C ILE A 103 -4.79 -2.93 8.47
N THR A 104 -3.82 -3.22 7.61
CA THR A 104 -3.27 -4.58 7.45
C THR A 104 -2.61 -5.05 8.75
N GLY A 105 -1.83 -4.20 9.40
CA GLY A 105 -1.15 -4.51 10.66
C GLY A 105 -2.13 -4.77 11.81
N ALA A 106 -3.16 -3.92 11.95
CA ALA A 106 -4.23 -4.13 12.94
C ALA A 106 -5.01 -5.41 12.66
N GLY A 107 -5.35 -5.69 11.39
CA GLY A 107 -6.01 -6.92 10.98
C GLY A 107 -5.16 -8.17 11.26
N PHE A 108 -3.86 -8.10 10.96
CA PHE A 108 -2.93 -9.20 11.24
C PHE A 108 -2.80 -9.45 12.74
N PHE A 109 -2.67 -8.40 13.54
CA PHE A 109 -2.64 -8.52 15.00
C PHE A 109 -3.93 -9.15 15.55
N GLY A 110 -5.10 -8.72 15.06
CA GLY A 110 -6.39 -9.34 15.41
C GLY A 110 -6.47 -10.83 15.03
N PHE A 111 -5.94 -11.19 13.86
CA PHE A 111 -5.85 -12.59 13.42
C PHE A 111 -4.95 -13.43 14.35
N LEU A 112 -3.78 -12.90 14.74
CA LEU A 112 -2.88 -13.60 15.68
C LEU A 112 -3.56 -13.85 17.03
N MET A 113 -4.29 -12.87 17.57
CA MET A 113 -5.08 -13.04 18.79
C MET A 113 -6.16 -14.11 18.63
N ALA A 114 -6.89 -14.11 17.50
CA ALA A 114 -7.95 -15.08 17.23
C ALA A 114 -7.42 -16.52 17.10
N VAL A 115 -6.19 -16.70 16.64
CA VAL A 115 -5.54 -18.03 16.49
C VAL A 115 -4.78 -18.44 17.77
N GLY A 116 -4.76 -17.61 18.81
CA GLY A 116 -4.10 -17.91 20.08
C GLY A 116 -2.57 -17.88 19.99
N ALA A 117 -2.03 -17.08 19.06
CA ALA A 117 -0.59 -16.94 18.83
C ALA A 117 0.07 -15.80 19.65
N TYR A 118 -0.66 -15.22 20.62
CA TYR A 118 -0.22 -14.14 21.50
C TYR A 118 -0.62 -14.43 22.95
#